data_AF-A0A6N7B0N9-F1
#
_entry.id   AF-A0A6N7B0N9-F1
#
_cell.length_a   1.000
_cell.length_b   1.000
_cell.length_c   1.000
_cell.angle_alpha   90.00
_cell.angle_beta   90.00
_cell.angle_gamma   90.00
#
_symmetry.space_group_name_H-M   'P 1'
#
loop_
_entity.id
_entity.type
_entity.pdbx_description
1 polymer ?
#
loop_
_entity_poly.entity_id
_entity_poly.type
_entity_poly.pdbx_seq_one_letter_code
_entity_poly.pdbx_strand_id
1 'polypeptide(L)' 'MSFGFGAVKEHWQGMPDAPIRELLECGLFDVSIVTYLAYMNTSVGVRSQEIYDSYAAAVQANSSG' A
#
# COMPACT_ATOMS: atom_id res chain seq x y z
N MET A 1 -3.96 -5.00 3.63
CA MET A 1 -3.50 -4.98 2.22
C MET A 1 -2.32 -5.93 2.12
N SER A 2 -2.38 -6.94 1.25
CA SER A 2 -1.25 -7.84 1.00
C SER A 2 -0.66 -7.41 -0.33
N PHE A 3 0.60 -7.03 -0.33
CA PHE A 3 1.30 -6.69 -1.55
C PHE A 3 2.49 -7.63 -1.71
N GLY A 4 2.67 -8.09 -2.93
CA GLY A 4 3.87 -8.77 -3.37
C GLY A 4 4.80 -7.73 -3.98
N PHE A 5 6.09 -8.05 -3.98
CA PHE A 5 7.06 -7.24 -4.70
C PHE A 5 8.13 -8.11 -5.34
N GLY A 6 8.59 -7.67 -6.51
CA GLY A 6 9.82 -8.14 -7.13
C GLY A 6 10.91 -7.09 -6.97
N ALA A 7 12.08 -7.48 -6.47
CA ALA A 7 13.23 -6.59 -6.40
C ALA A 7 13.78 -6.33 -7.82
N VAL A 8 13.90 -5.08 -8.20
CA VAL A 8 14.50 -4.64 -9.47
C VAL A 8 15.96 -4.25 -9.24
N LYS A 9 16.22 -3.56 -8.13
CA LYS A 9 17.57 -3.21 -7.69
C LYS A 9 17.66 -3.34 -6.18
N GLU A 10 18.70 -4.01 -5.70
CA GLU A 10 18.91 -4.23 -4.28
C GLU A 10 20.38 -4.17 -3.89
N HIS A 11 20.62 -3.90 -2.62
CA HIS A 11 21.92 -3.93 -1.99
C HIS A 11 21.86 -4.80 -0.74
N TRP A 12 22.87 -5.65 -0.58
CA TRP A 12 23.04 -6.50 0.59
C TRP A 12 24.27 -6.00 1.36
N GLN A 13 24.09 -5.78 2.66
CA GLN A 13 25.13 -5.28 3.56
C GLN A 13 25.03 -5.96 4.93
N GLY A 14 25.98 -5.70 5.82
CA GLY A 14 26.02 -6.30 7.17
C GLY A 14 26.90 -7.55 7.26
N MET A 15 26.89 -8.18 8.42
CA MET A 15 27.69 -9.38 8.68
C MET A 15 26.98 -10.64 8.14
N PRO A 16 27.71 -11.72 7.81
CA PRO A 16 27.12 -12.94 7.25
C PRO A 16 26.01 -13.58 8.11
N ASP A 17 26.06 -13.37 9.42
CA ASP A 17 25.08 -13.84 10.41
C ASP A 17 23.90 -12.88 10.63
N ALA A 18 24.02 -11.63 10.16
CA ALA A 18 23.00 -10.61 10.25
C ALA A 18 22.96 -9.75 8.96
N PRO A 19 22.61 -10.33 7.80
CA PRO A 19 22.55 -9.57 6.56
C PRO A 19 21.35 -8.61 6.58
N ILE A 20 21.60 -7.38 6.15
CA ILE A 20 20.60 -6.37 5.89
C ILE A 20 20.39 -6.31 4.38
N ARG A 21 19.14 -6.50 3.95
CA ARG A 21 18.71 -6.35 2.56
C ARG A 21 18.03 -5.00 2.37
N GLU A 22 18.61 -4.15 1.54
CA GLU A 22 18.03 -2.89 1.13
C GLU A 22 17.47 -3.01 -0.29
N LEU A 23 16.17 -2.73 -0.45
CA LEU A 23 15.49 -2.69 -1.74
C LEU A 23 15.53 -1.25 -2.26
N LEU A 24 16.40 -1.00 -3.25
CA LEU A 24 16.57 0.33 -3.85
C LEU A 24 15.48 0.62 -4.89
N GLU A 25 15.01 -0.42 -5.59
CA GLU A 25 13.91 -0.34 -6.56
C GLU A 25 13.13 -1.65 -6.54
N CYS A 26 11.80 -1.57 -6.50
CA CYS A 26 10.93 -2.75 -6.56
C CYS A 26 9.64 -2.47 -7.34
N GLY A 27 9.15 -3.51 -8.02
CA GLY A 27 7.82 -3.52 -8.61
C GLY A 27 6.83 -4.07 -7.60
N LEU A 28 5.82 -3.27 -7.24
CA LEU A 28 4.76 -3.66 -6.30
C LEU A 28 3.53 -4.16 -7.05
N PHE A 29 2.88 -5.19 -6.51
CA PHE A 29 1.59 -5.67 -7.01
C PHE A 29 0.70 -6.14 -5.86
N ASP A 30 -0.61 -5.97 -6.02
CA ASP A 30 -1.60 -6.43 -5.05
C ASP A 30 -1.81 -7.95 -5.22
N VAL A 31 -1.74 -8.69 -4.11
CA VAL A 31 -1.87 -10.16 -4.14
C VAL A 31 -3.32 -10.56 -3.84
N SER A 32 -3.96 -9.88 -2.90
CA SER A 32 -5.36 -10.10 -2.55
C SER A 32 -5.86 -9.08 -1.52
N ILE A 33 -7.18 -8.89 -1.53
CA ILE A 33 -7.88 -8.26 -0.41
C ILE A 33 -7.67 -9.14 0.83
N VAL A 34 -6.93 -8.60 1.79
CA VAL A 34 -6.70 -9.25 3.07
C VAL A 34 -7.94 -9.09 3.94
N THR A 35 -8.56 -10.20 4.29
CA THR A 35 -9.72 -10.26 5.21
C THR A 35 -9.36 -9.94 6.66
N TYR A 36 -8.12 -10.17 7.09
CA TYR A 36 -7.64 -9.90 8.45
C TYR A 36 -6.43 -8.94 8.45
N LEU A 37 -6.63 -7.76 9.01
CA LEU A 37 -5.70 -6.65 8.86
C LEU A 37 -4.43 -6.86 9.67
N ALA A 38 -3.28 -6.51 9.09
CA ALA A 38 -2.04 -6.38 9.84
C ALA A 38 -2.09 -5.17 10.80
N TYR A 39 -2.82 -4.12 10.42
CA TYR A 39 -3.05 -2.91 11.23
C TYR A 39 -4.49 -2.43 11.04
N MET A 40 -5.15 -2.03 12.13
CA MET A 40 -6.56 -1.58 12.10
C MET A 40 -6.83 -0.47 11.09
N ASN A 41 -5.86 0.44 10.90
CA ASN A 41 -6.00 1.54 9.94
C ASN A 41 -5.91 1.10 8.46
N THR A 42 -5.53 -0.15 8.18
CA THR A 42 -5.49 -0.68 6.80
C THR A 42 -6.76 -1.43 6.41
N SER A 43 -7.85 -1.24 7.18
CA SER A 43 -9.12 -1.90 6.93
C SER A 43 -9.70 -1.52 5.57
N VAL A 44 -10.28 -2.51 4.89
CA VAL A 44 -11.00 -2.28 3.64
C VAL A 44 -12.13 -1.27 3.86
N GLY A 45 -12.81 -1.31 5.02
CA GLY A 45 -13.86 -0.36 5.36
C GLY A 45 -13.37 1.10 5.46
N VAL A 46 -12.25 1.34 6.14
CA VAL A 46 -11.66 2.68 6.31
C VAL A 46 -11.23 3.24 4.95
N ARG A 47 -10.56 2.43 4.12
CA ARG A 47 -10.14 2.86 2.78
C ARG A 47 -11.34 3.13 1.85
N SER A 48 -12.39 2.31 1.92
CA SER A 48 -13.60 2.53 1.14
C SER A 48 -14.33 3.82 1.55
N GLN A 49 -14.31 4.15 2.85
CA GLN A 49 -14.89 5.40 3.35
C GLN A 49 -14.13 6.62 2.80
N GLU A 50 -12.80 6.62 2.85
CA GLU A 50 -11.97 7.72 2.30
C GLU A 50 -12.22 7.94 0.80
N ILE A 51 -12.33 6.86 0.03
CA ILE A 51 -12.62 6.94 -1.41
C ILE A 51 -14.02 7.52 -1.62
N TYR A 52 -15.03 7.06 -0.88
CA TYR A 52 -16.39 7.57 -0.98
C TYR A 52 -16.48 9.07 -0.63
N ASP A 53 -15.81 9.49 0.45
CA ASP A 53 -15.80 10.88 0.89
C ASP A 53 -15.15 11.79 -0.16
N SER A 54 -14.04 11.35 -0.77
CA SER A 54 -13.38 12.09 -1.85
C SER A 54 -14.25 12.21 -3.11
N TYR A 55 -14.99 11.15 -3.46
CA TYR A 55 -15.93 11.16 -4.57
C TYR A 55 -17.11 12.12 -4.30
N ALA A 56 -17.70 12.05 -3.10
CA ALA A 56 -18.80 12.92 -2.71
C ALA A 56 -18.39 14.41 -2.75
N ALA A 57 -17.18 14.73 -2.27
CA ALA A 57 -16.63 16.08 -2.33
C ALA A 57 -16.41 16.56 -3.79
N ALA A 58 -15.88 15.71 -4.67
CA ALA A 58 -15.69 16.03 -6.08
C ALA A 58 -17.01 16.27 -6.82
N VAL A 59 -18.04 15.47 -6.52
CA VAL A 59 -19.40 15.64 -7.08
C VAL A 59 -20.01 16.96 -6.61
N GLN A 60 -19.92 17.28 -5.32
CA GLN A 60 -20.41 18.56 -4.80
C GLN A 60 -19.71 19.75 -5.46
N ALA A 61 -18.39 19.69 -5.63
CA ALA A 61 -17.62 20.74 -6.29
C ALA A 61 -18.04 20.94 -7.76
N ASN A 62 -18.27 19.86 -8.51
CA ASN A 62 -18.72 19.91 -9.91
C ASN A 62 -20.20 20.32 -10.07
N SER A 63 -21.00 20.22 -9.01
CA SER A 63 -22.43 20.62 -9.03
C SER A 63 -22.62 22.11 -8.72
N SER A 64 -21.54 22.80 -8.34
CA SER A 64 -21.55 24.18 -7.85
C SER A 64 -21.00 25.20 -8.85
N GLY A 65 -20.68 24.78 -10.08
CA GLY A 65 -20.21 25.62 -11.19
C GLY A 65 -21.15 25.56 -12.38
#